data_AF-A0A258DSG7-F1
#
_entry.id   AF-A0A258DSG7-F1
#
_cell.length_a   1.000
_cell.length_b   1.000
_cell.length_c   1.000
_cell.angle_alpha   90.00
_cell.angle_beta   90.00
_cell.angle_gamma   90.00
#
_symmetry.space_group_name_H-M   'P 1'
#
loop_
_entity.id
_entity.type
_entity.pdbx_description
1 polymer ?
#
loop_
_entity_poly.entity_id
_entity_poly.type
_entity_poly.pdbx_seq_one_letter_code
_entity_poly.pdbx_strand_id
1 'polypeptide(L)' 'GTPAGTTRGFDIAAFEQVGDMIAAVLQGLAQSEHQGNALIEARVRADVRALCQRFPVYAGL' A
#
# COMPACT_ATOMS: atom_id res chain seq x y z
N GLY A 1 -8.50 -3.88 7.89
CA GLY A 1 -8.20 -5.25 8.38
C GLY A 1 -8.09 -6.20 7.21
N THR A 2 -7.48 -7.38 7.41
CA THR A 2 -7.22 -8.39 6.36
C THR A 2 -8.46 -8.91 5.61
N PRO A 3 -9.70 -8.97 6.16
CA PRO A 3 -10.85 -9.50 5.43
C PRO A 3 -11.14 -8.79 4.09
N ALA A 4 -10.92 -7.47 4.02
CA ALA A 4 -11.10 -6.71 2.79
C ALA A 4 -10.08 -7.06 1.70
N GLY A 5 -8.85 -7.40 2.09
CA GLY A 5 -7.79 -7.78 1.16
C GLY A 5 -7.95 -9.23 0.68
N THR A 6 -8.23 -10.15 1.60
CA THR A 6 -8.39 -11.58 1.26
C THR A 6 -9.60 -11.83 0.36
N THR A 7 -10.70 -11.10 0.56
CA THR A 7 -11.89 -11.19 -0.33
C THR A 7 -11.58 -10.72 -1.76
N ARG A 8 -10.62 -9.80 -1.94
CA ARG A 8 -10.12 -9.35 -3.24
C ARG A 8 -9.05 -10.25 -3.85
N GLY A 9 -8.61 -11.27 -3.12
CA GLY A 9 -7.58 -12.22 -3.56
C GLY A 9 -6.15 -11.89 -3.14
N PHE A 10 -5.93 -10.96 -2.20
CA PHE A 10 -4.57 -10.70 -1.70
C PHE A 10 -3.99 -11.97 -1.09
N ASP A 11 -2.80 -12.34 -1.55
CA ASP A 11 -2.00 -13.44 -1.03
C ASP A 11 -0.97 -12.94 0.01
N ILE A 12 -0.13 -13.86 0.50
CA ILE A 12 0.91 -13.54 1.50
C ILE A 12 1.84 -12.44 0.96
N ALA A 13 2.30 -12.57 -0.28
CA ALA A 13 3.20 -11.60 -0.92
C ALA A 13 2.55 -10.21 -1.04
N ALA A 14 1.26 -10.14 -1.36
CA ALA A 14 0.51 -8.88 -1.38
C ALA A 14 0.45 -8.23 0.02
N PHE A 15 0.27 -9.02 1.09
CA PHE A 15 0.24 -8.49 2.45
C PHE A 15 1.63 -8.10 2.97
N GLU A 16 2.69 -8.81 2.60
CA GLU A 16 4.08 -8.37 2.86
C GLU A 16 4.33 -7.01 2.21
N GLN A 17 3.95 -6.85 0.94
CA GLN A 17 4.07 -5.58 0.22
C GLN A 17 3.27 -4.45 0.90
N VAL A 18 2.08 -4.74 1.44
CA VAL A 18 1.31 -3.78 2.24
C VAL A 18 2.04 -3.39 3.53
N GLY A 19 2.65 -4.35 4.22
CA GLY A 19 3.47 -4.11 5.40
C GLY A 19 4.64 -3.19 5.10
N ASP A 20 5.38 -3.47 4.02
CA ASP A 20 6.51 -2.64 3.58
C ASP A 20 6.09 -1.22 3.23
N MET A 21 4.96 -1.05 2.55
CA MET A 21 4.40 0.28 2.25
C MET A 21 4.03 1.06 3.52
N ILE A 22 3.40 0.40 4.50
CA ILE A 22 3.07 1.02 5.79
C ILE A 22 4.37 1.44 6.49
N ALA A 23 5.36 0.54 6.57
CA ALA A 23 6.64 0.82 7.18
C ALA A 23 7.36 2.00 6.50
N ALA A 24 7.35 2.07 5.17
CA ALA A 24 7.96 3.16 4.42
C ALA A 24 7.33 4.53 4.74
N VAL A 25 6.00 4.61 4.84
CA VAL A 25 5.32 5.86 5.22
C VAL A 25 5.67 6.27 6.65
N LEU A 26 5.66 5.32 7.59
CA LEU A 26 5.99 5.60 8.99
C LEU A 26 7.46 6.02 9.16
N GLN A 27 8.38 5.33 8.49
CA GLN A 27 9.80 5.65 8.47
C GLN A 27 10.04 7.06 7.91
N GLY A 28 9.41 7.36 6.77
CA GLY A 28 9.53 8.67 6.15
C GLY A 28 8.96 9.79 7.02
N LEU A 29 7.83 9.54 7.70
CA LEU A 29 7.27 10.50 8.64
C LEU A 29 8.20 10.73 9.84
N ALA A 30 8.78 9.67 10.40
CA ALA A 30 9.73 9.76 11.50
C ALA A 30 11.00 10.55 11.14
N GLN A 31 11.40 10.52 9.86
CA GLN A 31 12.54 11.27 9.33
C GLN A 31 12.18 12.70 8.89
N SER A 32 10.90 12.99 8.66
CA SER A 32 10.41 14.25 8.11
C SER A 32 9.86 15.14 9.23
N GLU A 33 10.73 15.66 10.10
CA GLU A 33 10.36 16.41 11.31
C GLU A 33 9.28 17.48 11.08
N HIS A 34 9.48 18.37 10.10
CA HIS A 34 8.58 19.50 9.83
C HIS A 34 8.20 19.67 8.35
N GLN A 35 8.87 18.96 7.43
CA GLN A 35 8.67 19.13 5.99
C GLN A 35 7.67 18.12 5.38
N GLY A 36 7.18 17.16 6.17
CA GLY A 36 6.25 16.13 5.71
C GLY A 36 6.89 15.12 4.75
N ASN A 37 6.13 14.08 4.41
CA ASN A 37 6.64 12.89 3.72
C ASN A 37 6.13 12.75 2.27
N ALA A 38 5.93 13.89 1.59
CA ALA A 38 5.18 13.95 0.33
C ALA A 38 5.76 13.07 -0.80
N LEU A 39 7.08 12.92 -0.89
CA LEU A 39 7.73 12.08 -1.90
C LEU A 39 7.46 10.58 -1.66
N ILE A 40 7.61 10.11 -0.42
CA ILE A 40 7.34 8.70 -0.10
C ILE A 40 5.84 8.42 -0.17
N GLU A 41 4.99 9.34 0.27
CA GLU A 41 3.54 9.21 0.12
C GLU A 41 3.12 9.12 -1.36
N ALA A 42 3.72 9.92 -2.25
CA ALA A 42 3.45 9.87 -3.67
C ALA A 42 3.87 8.53 -4.29
N ARG A 43 5.04 7.99 -3.89
CA ARG A 43 5.52 6.67 -4.30
C ARG A 43 4.61 5.56 -3.79
N VAL A 44 4.35 5.52 -2.49
CA VAL A 44 3.50 4.50 -1.86
C VAL A 44 2.09 4.53 -2.45
N ARG A 45 1.55 5.71 -2.76
CA ARG A 45 0.26 5.83 -3.46
C ARG A 45 0.29 5.17 -4.85
N ALA A 46 1.38 5.31 -5.60
CA ALA A 46 1.53 4.63 -6.89
C ALA A 46 1.62 3.11 -6.71
N ASP A 47 2.39 2.65 -5.73
CA ASP A 47 2.55 1.22 -5.41
C ASP A 47 1.22 0.58 -4.96
N VAL A 48 0.44 1.27 -4.12
CA VAL A 48 -0.92 0.85 -3.72
C VAL A 48 -1.84 0.72 -4.93
N ARG A 49 -1.78 1.67 -5.87
CA ARG A 49 -2.59 1.60 -7.10
C ARG A 49 -2.19 0.40 -7.94
N ALA A 50 -0.90 0.16 -8.14
CA ALA A 50 -0.40 -0.98 -8.89
C ALA A 50 -0.80 -2.32 -8.23
N LEU A 51 -0.72 -2.41 -6.90
CA LEU A 51 -1.19 -3.58 -6.16
C LEU A 51 -2.71 -3.78 -6.34
N CYS A 52 -3.50 -2.72 -6.20
CA CYS A 52 -4.95 -2.82 -6.35
C CYS A 52 -5.39 -3.19 -7.78
N GLN A 53 -4.63 -2.80 -8.81
CA GLN A 53 -4.89 -3.19 -10.19
C GLN A 53 -4.68 -4.69 -10.44
N ARG A 54 -3.73 -5.32 -9.73
CA ARG A 54 -3.53 -6.78 -9.75
C ARG A 54 -4.70 -7.55 -9.12
N PHE A 55 -5.42 -6.93 -8.19
CA PHE A 55 -6.52 -7.54 -7.42
C PHE A 55 -7.78 -6.66 -7.52
N PRO A 56 -8.43 -6.62 -8.69
CA PRO A 56 -9.59 -5.77 -8.93
C PRO A 56 -10.76 -6.18 -8.03
N VAL A 57 -11.55 -5.19 -7.59
CA VAL A 57 -12.72 -5.44 -6.73
C VAL A 57 -13.84 -6.13 -7.50
N TYR A 58 -13.99 -5.83 -8.79
CA TYR A 58 -14.98 -6.43 -9.68
C TYR A 58 -14.26 -7.08 -10.86
N ALA A 59 -13.88 -8.35 -10.71
CA ALA A 59 -13.32 -9.12 -11.81
C ALA A 59 -14.45 -9.52 -12.77
N GLY A 60 -14.48 -8.96 -13.97
CA GLY A 60 -15.44 -9.33 -15.03
C GLY A 60 -16.57 -8.32 -15.31
N LEU A 61 -16.50 -7.12 -14.73
CA LEU A 61 -17.30 -5.95 -15.14
C LEU A 61 -16.40 -4.92 -15.84
#